data_AF-A0A5K0WNR9-F1
#
_entry.id   AF-A0A5K0WNR9-F1
#
_cell.length_a   1.000
_cell.length_b   1.000
_cell.length_c   1.000
_cell.angle_alpha   90.00
_cell.angle_beta   90.00
_cell.angle_gamma   90.00
#
_symmetry.space_group_name_H-M   'P 1'
#
loop_
_entity.id
_entity.type
_entity.pdbx_description
1 polymer ?
#
loop_
_entity_poly.entity_id
_entity_poly.type
_entity_poly.pdbx_seq_one_letter_code
_entity_poly.pdbx_strand_id
1 'polypeptide(L)' 'RNEQKVTILLVYVDDMIVTGDDEDEIVKLKKLLAIEFDLKDLGKLKYFIGIEIARSGTSLVLDQQKYTLDLLKETEKLG' A
#
# COMPACT_ATOMS: atom_id res chain seq x y z
N ARG A 1 -13.80 10.38 26.67
CA ARG A 1 -14.23 9.97 25.31
C ARG A 1 -13.34 8.78 24.97
N ASN A 2 -13.84 7.55 24.96
CA ASN A 2 -13.00 6.42 24.55
C ASN A 2 -12.69 6.62 23.07
N GLU A 3 -11.42 6.85 22.74
CA GLU A 3 -10.96 6.87 21.35
C GLU A 3 -11.13 5.45 20.82
N GLN A 4 -12.19 5.24 20.05
CA GLN A 4 -12.35 4.01 19.31
C GLN A 4 -11.27 3.99 18.22
N LYS A 5 -10.28 3.12 18.41
CA LYS A 5 -9.31 2.86 17.37
C LYS A 5 -9.97 2.11 16.21
N VAL A 6 -9.48 2.33 15.00
CA VAL A 6 -9.99 1.82 13.74
C VAL A 6 -8.85 1.14 12.99
N THR A 7 -9.12 -0.07 12.52
CA THR A 7 -8.29 -0.79 11.54
C THR A 7 -9.08 -0.93 10.24
N ILE A 8 -8.44 -0.62 9.12
CA ILE A 8 -9.00 -0.61 7.77
C ILE A 8 -8.21 -1.60 6.92
N LEU A 9 -8.93 -2.48 6.24
CA LEU A 9 -8.40 -3.36 5.20
C LEU A 9 -8.97 -2.91 3.85
N LEU A 10 -8.09 -2.56 2.92
CA LEU A 10 -8.43 -2.32 1.52
C LEU A 10 -7.95 -3.53 0.70
N VAL A 11 -8.81 -4.00 -0.21
CA VAL A 11 -8.53 -5.14 -1.09
C VAL A 11 -8.69 -4.68 -2.53
N TYR A 12 -7.67 -4.91 -3.36
CA TYR A 12 -7.68 -4.64 -4.78
C TYR A 12 -7.06 -5.81 -5.53
N VAL A 13 -7.90 -6.62 -6.17
CA VAL A 13 -7.49 -7.85 -6.88
C VAL A 13 -6.58 -8.70 -5.97
N ASP A 14 -5.29 -8.82 -6.28
CA ASP A 14 -4.30 -9.62 -5.54
C ASP A 14 -3.59 -8.83 -4.43
N ASP A 15 -3.79 -7.50 -4.36
CA ASP A 15 -3.14 -6.62 -3.39
C ASP A 15 -4.05 -6.32 -2.19
N MET A 16 -3.50 -6.44 -0.99
CA MET A 16 -4.18 -6.08 0.27
C MET A 16 -3.39 -5.01 1.03
N ILE A 17 -4.07 -3.94 1.43
CA ILE A 17 -3.48 -2.84 2.22
C ILE A 17 -4.17 -2.79 3.57
N VAL A 18 -3.38 -2.89 4.64
CA VAL A 18 -3.85 -2.72 6.02
C VAL A 18 -3.33 -1.39 6.58
N THR A 19 -4.23 -0.57 7.14
CA THR A 19 -3.91 0.72 7.75
C THR A 19 -4.84 1.00 8.94
N GLY A 20 -4.49 1.94 9.81
CA GLY A 20 -5.30 2.25 11.00
C GLY A 20 -4.47 2.95 12.07
N ASP A 21 -5.10 3.28 13.19
CA ASP A 21 -4.48 3.84 14.39
C ASP A 21 -4.29 2.78 15.51
N ASP A 22 -4.72 1.54 15.28
CA ASP A 22 -4.44 0.40 16.17
C ASP A 22 -3.32 -0.51 15.63
N GLU A 23 -2.07 -0.22 16.00
CA GLU A 23 -0.92 -1.00 15.52
C GLU A 23 -0.99 -2.48 15.92
N ASP A 24 -1.50 -2.79 17.11
CA ASP A 24 -1.63 -4.17 17.59
C ASP A 24 -2.62 -4.98 16.73
N GLU A 25 -3.79 -4.39 16.43
CA GLU A 25 -4.80 -5.03 15.60
C GLU A 25 -4.36 -5.12 14.14
N ILE A 26 -3.61 -4.14 13.62
CA ILE A 26 -2.96 -4.22 12.30
C ILE A 26 -2.01 -5.42 12.23
N VAL A 27 -1.13 -5.58 13.22
CA VAL A 27 -0.17 -6.70 13.26
C VAL A 27 -0.89 -8.05 13.35
N LYS A 28 -1.93 -8.14 14.18
CA LYS A 28 -2.73 -9.33 14.33
C LYS A 28 -3.48 -9.67 13.03
N LEU A 29 -4.11 -8.68 12.40
CA LEU A 29 -4.83 -8.86 11.13
C LEU A 29 -3.88 -9.31 10.01
N LYS A 30 -2.70 -8.69 9.90
CA LYS A 30 -1.65 -9.13 8.95
C LYS A 30 -1.26 -10.59 9.14
N LYS A 31 -1.07 -11.04 10.40
CA LYS A 31 -0.73 -12.45 10.69
C LYS A 31 -1.85 -13.40 10.30
N LEU A 32 -3.10 -13.07 10.61
CA LEU A 32 -4.25 -13.89 10.24
C LEU A 32 -4.37 -14.03 8.72
N LEU A 33 -4.22 -12.90 8.00
CA LEU A 33 -4.24 -12.88 6.55
C LEU A 33 -3.10 -13.70 5.94
N ALA A 34 -1.89 -13.60 6.48
CA ALA A 34 -0.75 -14.39 6.01
C ALA A 34 -0.93 -15.90 6.17
N ILE A 35 -1.66 -16.35 7.21
CA ILE A 35 -1.96 -17.77 7.43
C ILE A 35 -3.01 -18.28 6.43
N GLU A 36 -4.06 -17.50 6.18
CA GLU A 36 -5.19 -17.93 5.34
C GLU A 36 -4.91 -17.82 3.83
N PHE A 37 -4.17 -16.79 3.40
CA PHE A 37 -4.06 -16.41 1.98
C PHE A 37 -2.65 -16.53 1.40
N ASP A 38 -1.70 -17.16 2.10
CA ASP A 38 -0.27 -17.24 1.72
C ASP A 38 0.30 -15.87 1.29
N LEU A 39 -0.05 -14.83 2.06
CA LEU A 39 0.31 -13.45 1.73
C LEU A 39 1.75 -13.17 2.14
N LYS A 40 2.48 -12.52 1.23
CA LYS A 40 3.79 -11.96 1.50
C LYS A 40 3.66 -10.55 2.06
N ASP A 41 4.14 -10.31 3.27
CA ASP A 41 4.22 -8.94 3.80
C ASP A 41 5.30 -8.15 3.05
N LEU A 42 4.86 -7.14 2.30
CA LEU A 42 5.74 -6.20 1.57
C LEU A 42 6.22 -5.05 2.48
N GLY A 43 5.76 -5.00 3.72
CA GLY A 43 6.12 -3.98 4.70
C GLY A 43 5.32 -2.70 4.52
N LYS A 44 5.99 -1.54 4.61
CA LYS A 44 5.34 -0.24 4.39
C LYS A 44 4.99 -0.09 2.91
N LEU A 45 3.76 0.39 2.64
CA LEU A 45 3.29 0.65 1.29
C LEU A 45 4.21 1.66 0.58
N LYS A 46 4.91 1.18 -0.46
CA LYS A 46 5.82 1.96 -1.32
C LYS A 46 5.31 2.12 -2.74
N TYR A 47 4.52 1.15 -3.23
CA TYR A 47 3.99 1.14 -4.58
C TYR A 47 2.56 0.59 -4.54
N PHE A 48 1.64 1.21 -5.27
CA PHE A 48 0.28 0.71 -5.47
C PHE A 48 -0.30 1.22 -6.80
N ILE A 49 -0.72 0.32 -7.70
CA ILE A 49 -1.31 0.65 -9.01
C ILE A 49 -0.47 1.70 -9.79
N GLY A 50 0.84 1.51 -9.85
CA GLY A 50 1.75 2.45 -10.55
C GLY A 50 2.01 3.77 -9.81
N ILE A 51 1.47 3.95 -8.60
CA ILE A 51 1.75 5.09 -7.71
C ILE A 51 2.90 4.70 -6.79
N GLU A 52 3.99 5.45 -6.87
CA GLU A 52 5.05 5.45 -5.87
C GLU A 52 4.65 6.30 -4.66
N ILE A 53 4.90 5.78 -3.47
CA ILE A 53 4.49 6.38 -2.22
C ILE A 53 5.74 6.60 -1.38
N ALA A 54 6.13 7.87 -1.24
CA ALA A 54 7.25 8.29 -0.40
C ALA A 54 6.71 8.96 0.87
N ARG A 55 7.30 8.60 2.01
CA ARG A 55 6.94 9.15 3.33
C ARG A 55 8.14 9.90 3.90
N SER A 56 7.94 11.16 4.29
CA SER A 56 8.96 11.99 4.94
C SER A 56 8.36 12.68 6.15
N GLY A 57 8.70 12.20 7.35
CA GLY A 57 8.11 12.69 8.60
C GLY A 57 6.59 12.59 8.60
N THR A 58 5.91 13.73 8.60
CA THR A 58 4.45 13.87 8.55
C THR A 58 3.89 13.98 7.13
N SER A 59 4.77 14.11 6.12
CA SER A 59 4.37 14.29 4.73
C SER A 59 4.30 12.96 3.98
N LEU A 60 3.27 12.85 3.13
CA LEU A 60 3.09 11.77 2.17
C LEU A 60 3.18 12.36 0.77
N VAL A 61 4.09 11.82 -0.05
CA VAL A 61 4.23 12.19 -1.46
C VAL A 61 3.80 11.00 -2.29
N LEU A 62 2.92 11.26 -3.26
CA LEU A 62 2.45 10.30 -4.24
C LEU A 62 3.02 10.72 -5.60
N ASP A 63 3.67 9.80 -6.31
CA ASP A 63 4.24 10.06 -7.63
C ASP A 63 3.87 8.94 -8.62
N GLN A 64 3.67 9.30 -9.89
CA GLN A 64 3.41 8.35 -10.98
C GLN A 64 4.41 8.51 -12.13
N GLN A 65 5.50 9.24 -11.92
CA GLN A 65 6.48 9.53 -12.97
C GLN A 65 7.00 8.23 -13.60
N LYS A 66 7.32 7.22 -12.80
CA LYS A 66 7.77 5.92 -13.30
C LYS A 66 6.72 5.23 -14.16
N TYR A 67 5.48 5.14 -13.68
CA TYR A 67 4.38 4.53 -14.45
C TYR A 67 4.15 5.25 -15.78
N THR A 68 4.19 6.59 -15.78
CA THR A 68 4.05 7.39 -17.00
C THR A 68 5.20 7.12 -17.98
N LEU A 69 6.43 7.08 -17.49
CA LEU A 69 7.62 6.78 -18.31
C LEU A 69 7.58 5.37 -18.88
N ASP A 70 7.16 4.38 -18.09
CA ASP A 70 7.04 2.99 -18.53
C ASP A 70 5.95 2.85 -19.61
N LEU A 71 4.80 3.54 -19.43
CA LEU A 71 3.73 3.59 -20.43
C LEU A 71 4.19 4.25 -21.74
N LEU A 72 4.96 5.34 -21.67
CA LEU A 72 5.48 6.00 -22.86
C LEU A 72 6.50 5.14 -23.60
N LYS A 73 7.34 4.38 -22.88
CA LYS A 73 8.26 3.39 -23.49
C LYS A 73 7.50 2.27 -24.18
N GLU A 74 6.49 1.71 -23.53
CA GLU A 74 5.69 0.61 -24.07
C GLU A 74 4.88 1.03 -25.30
N THR A 75 4.43 2.28 -25.35
CA THR A 75 3.69 2.83 -26.49
C THR A 75 4.59 3.39 -27.61
N GLU A 76 5.91 3.21 -27.52
CA GLU A 76 6.91 3.79 -28.44
C GLU A 76 6.78 5.32 -28.61
N LYS A 77 6.21 6.00 -27.61
CA LYS A 77 6.04 7.46 -27.55
C LYS A 77 7.18 8.17 -26.83
N LEU A 78 8.10 7.40 -26.24
CA LEU A 78 9.37 7.90 -25.75
C LEU A 78 10.31 7.99 -26.96
N GLY A 79 10.39 9.19 -27.55
CA GLY A 79 11.25 9.48 -28.71
C GLY A 79 12.74 9.36 -28.40
#